data_AF-A0A371K1C0-F1
#
_entry.id   AF-A0A371K1C0-F1
#
_cell.length_a   1.000
_cell.length_b   1.000
_cell.length_c   1.000
_cell.angle_alpha   90.00
_cell.angle_beta   90.00
_cell.angle_gamma   90.00
#
_symmetry.space_group_name_H-M   'P 1'
#
loop_
_entity.id
_entity.type
_entity.pdbx_description
1 polymer ?
#
loop_
_entity_poly.entity_id
_entity_poly.type
_entity_poly.pdbx_seq_one_letter_code
_entity_poly.pdbx_strand_id
1 'polypeptide(L)'
;MSPTADRPAPSAAVPQDRLYDGLILGVHLATLDGEGYGEIADGALGWRDGLLAYVGPRSALPGAPEALAAQVIESEGWITPGLVDCHTHLVFAGDRAREFELRLQGASYEQIARAGGGIVSTVRATREADEDALLRQSLPRARTLVNDGATTLEIKSGYGLDYANERKMLRVARQVGQTLGIQVRTTYLGAHALPPEYAGRSDEYIDAVCEWLPRLHGEGLVDAVDAFCEGIGFSPAQTRRVFEAARALDLPVKLHADQLSDLGGAALAAEFSGLSADHVEYTSEDSVRAMAAHGTVAVLLPGAFHVLRETRLPPLDAFRAHGVAMAVATDCNPGTSPLQSLRQAMQLACTHFRLTPLEALRGASEHAARALGHRDRGVLKPGARADFVRWTIGHPSELCYWLGGALAGDVYAGGRRVGGAG
;
A
#
# COMPACT_ATOMS: atom_id res chain seq x y z
N MET A 1 15.13 30.11 56.30
CA MET A 1 15.32 29.05 55.30
C MET A 1 13.97 28.73 54.69
N SER A 2 13.69 29.29 53.52
CA SER A 2 12.58 28.91 52.64
C SER A 2 13.18 28.74 51.25
N PRO A 3 12.95 27.63 50.53
CA PRO A 3 13.55 27.43 49.22
C PRO A 3 12.77 28.21 48.17
N THR A 4 13.47 29.06 47.43
CA THR A 4 12.99 29.67 46.20
C THR A 4 12.76 28.60 45.16
N ALA A 5 11.50 28.44 44.73
CA ALA A 5 11.13 27.61 43.60
C ALA A 5 11.73 28.17 42.31
N ASP A 6 12.51 27.34 41.63
CA ASP A 6 13.13 27.64 40.34
C ASP A 6 12.03 27.73 39.27
N ARG A 7 11.92 28.88 38.59
CA ARG A 7 11.06 29.02 37.41
C ARG A 7 11.80 28.38 36.23
N PRO A 8 11.15 27.52 35.43
CA PRO A 8 11.77 27.04 34.20
C PRO A 8 12.01 28.24 33.27
N ALA A 9 13.21 28.31 32.70
CA ALA A 9 13.56 29.30 31.69
C ALA A 9 12.56 29.21 30.52
N PRO A 10 12.16 30.34 29.92
CA PRO A 10 11.33 30.31 28.72
C PRO A 10 12.06 29.53 27.63
N SER A 11 11.36 28.53 27.07
CA SER A 11 11.76 27.84 25.84
C SER A 11 12.17 28.88 24.80
N ALA A 12 13.39 28.78 24.29
CA ALA A 12 13.89 29.65 23.25
C ALA A 12 12.92 29.59 22.06
N ALA A 13 12.30 30.73 21.76
CA ALA A 13 11.47 30.87 20.57
C ALA A 13 12.28 30.46 19.34
N VAL A 14 11.76 29.52 18.55
CA VAL A 14 12.37 29.10 17.29
C VAL A 14 12.41 30.33 16.37
N PRO A 15 13.57 30.70 15.78
CA PRO A 15 13.64 31.82 14.86
C PRO A 15 12.70 31.60 13.66
N GLN A 16 11.84 32.57 13.36
CA GLN A 16 10.87 32.53 12.26
C GLN A 16 11.50 32.58 10.85
N ASP A 17 12.82 32.71 10.73
CA ASP A 17 13.54 32.95 9.47
C ASP A 17 14.26 31.72 8.88
N ARG A 18 14.10 30.52 9.45
CA ARG A 18 14.73 29.31 8.90
C ARG A 18 14.02 28.83 7.64
N LEU A 19 14.79 28.37 6.65
CA LEU A 19 14.25 27.87 5.38
C LEU A 19 13.58 26.50 5.53
N TYR A 20 14.07 25.66 6.44
CA TYR A 20 13.62 24.28 6.62
C TYR A 20 13.28 23.96 8.09
N ASP A 21 12.29 23.10 8.29
CA ASP A 21 12.01 22.50 9.61
C ASP A 21 13.09 21.47 9.94
N GLY A 22 13.48 20.66 8.94
CA GLY A 22 14.57 19.71 9.05
C GLY A 22 15.37 19.57 7.78
N LEU A 23 16.63 19.17 7.93
CA LEU A 23 17.61 19.01 6.87
C LEU A 23 18.50 17.79 7.18
N ILE A 24 18.52 16.81 6.28
CA ILE A 24 19.44 15.67 6.34
C ILE A 24 20.57 15.89 5.34
N LEU A 25 21.80 15.62 5.75
CA LEU A 25 23.04 15.77 5.00
C LEU A 25 23.84 14.45 4.95
N GLY A 26 24.84 14.38 4.07
CA GLY A 26 25.84 13.30 4.04
C GLY A 26 25.36 11.99 3.40
N VAL A 27 24.12 11.97 2.92
CA VAL A 27 23.47 10.80 2.31
C VAL A 27 23.56 10.83 0.80
N HIS A 28 23.44 9.68 0.15
CA HIS A 28 23.11 9.61 -1.27
C HIS A 28 21.58 9.68 -1.44
N LEU A 29 21.09 10.30 -2.50
CA LEU A 29 19.65 10.34 -2.82
C LEU A 29 19.38 9.50 -4.06
N ALA A 30 18.38 8.62 -4.00
CA ALA A 30 17.74 8.02 -5.16
C ALA A 30 16.38 8.70 -5.32
N THR A 31 16.33 9.75 -6.13
CA THR A 31 15.16 10.63 -6.21
C THR A 31 13.98 10.00 -6.93
N LEU A 32 14.22 9.08 -7.85
CA LEU A 32 13.24 8.52 -8.79
C LEU A 32 12.54 9.59 -9.67
N ASP A 33 13.02 10.83 -9.69
CA ASP A 33 12.56 11.86 -10.63
C ASP A 33 13.42 11.77 -11.90
N GLY A 34 12.80 11.41 -13.04
CA GLY A 34 13.51 11.20 -14.32
C GLY A 34 13.95 9.74 -14.56
N GLU A 35 15.07 9.56 -15.26
CA GLU A 35 15.60 8.24 -15.65
C GLU A 35 16.43 7.59 -14.54
N GLY A 36 16.58 6.25 -14.59
CA GLY A 36 17.37 5.50 -13.61
C GLY A 36 16.83 5.68 -12.19
N TYR A 37 17.72 5.66 -11.18
CA TYR A 37 17.36 5.97 -9.79
C TYR A 37 17.31 7.48 -9.49
N GLY A 38 17.70 8.35 -10.43
CA GLY A 38 17.84 9.78 -10.18
C GLY A 38 18.85 10.07 -9.06
N GLU A 39 20.07 9.53 -9.19
CA GLU A 39 21.08 9.52 -8.15
C GLU A 39 21.70 10.89 -7.90
N ILE A 40 21.85 11.26 -6.63
CA ILE A 40 22.60 12.44 -6.18
C ILE A 40 23.55 11.99 -5.09
N ALA A 41 24.85 12.00 -5.37
CA ALA A 41 25.87 11.70 -4.38
C ALA A 41 26.16 12.90 -3.47
N ASP A 42 26.49 12.64 -2.20
CA ASP A 42 26.65 13.67 -1.16
C ASP A 42 25.52 14.71 -1.21
N GLY A 43 24.30 14.21 -1.09
CA GLY A 43 23.06 14.96 -1.18
C GLY A 43 22.66 15.59 0.15
N ALA A 44 21.71 16.52 0.02
CA ALA A 44 20.98 17.11 1.12
C ALA A 44 19.47 17.08 0.81
N LEU A 45 18.68 16.76 1.83
CA LEU A 45 17.22 16.71 1.77
C LEU A 45 16.63 17.61 2.86
N GLY A 46 16.00 18.71 2.45
CA GLY A 46 15.36 19.66 3.35
C GLY A 46 13.84 19.62 3.21
N TRP A 47 13.11 19.72 4.32
CA TRP A 47 11.65 19.79 4.32
C TRP A 47 11.13 20.94 5.19
N ARG A 48 9.92 21.39 4.85
CA ARG A 48 9.19 22.43 5.56
C ARG A 48 7.69 22.20 5.40
N ASP A 49 6.93 22.36 6.48
CA ASP A 49 5.47 22.26 6.50
C ASP A 49 4.96 20.95 5.87
N GLY A 50 5.71 19.86 6.09
CA GLY A 50 5.40 18.52 5.59
C GLY A 50 5.73 18.28 4.11
N LEU A 51 6.36 19.22 3.42
CA LEU A 51 6.78 19.13 2.02
C LEU A 51 8.30 19.18 1.89
N LEU A 52 8.84 18.51 0.87
CA LEU A 52 10.23 18.65 0.48
C LEU A 52 10.45 20.06 -0.08
N ALA A 53 11.40 20.79 0.51
CA ALA A 53 11.77 22.15 0.11
C ALA A 53 13.11 22.17 -0.63
N TYR A 54 13.97 21.19 -0.35
CA TYR A 54 15.27 21.04 -1.02
C TYR A 54 15.56 19.57 -1.29
N VAL A 55 15.93 19.26 -2.54
CA VAL A 55 16.43 17.95 -2.96
C VAL A 55 17.59 18.23 -3.91
N GLY A 56 18.82 17.96 -3.50
CA GLY A 56 19.98 18.35 -4.31
C GLY A 56 21.31 18.00 -3.69
N PRO A 57 22.42 18.31 -4.37
CA PRO A 57 23.77 18.14 -3.84
C PRO A 57 23.99 19.03 -2.61
N ARG A 58 24.62 18.50 -1.56
CA ARG A 58 24.96 19.26 -0.35
C ARG A 58 25.77 20.52 -0.65
N SER A 59 26.67 20.46 -1.64
CA SER A 59 27.50 21.58 -2.08
C SER A 59 26.71 22.75 -2.67
N ALA A 60 25.45 22.53 -3.06
CA ALA A 60 24.56 23.54 -3.64
C ALA A 60 23.58 24.12 -2.60
N LEU A 61 23.79 23.89 -1.30
CA LEU A 61 23.02 24.55 -0.25
C LEU A 61 23.30 26.07 -0.24
N PRO A 62 22.28 26.92 0.00
CA PRO A 62 22.43 28.38 -0.08
C PRO A 62 23.19 29.01 1.11
N GLY A 63 23.62 28.22 2.09
CA GLY A 63 24.29 28.71 3.29
C GLY A 63 24.68 27.58 4.24
N ALA A 64 25.18 27.94 5.42
CA ALA A 64 25.54 26.99 6.46
C ALA A 64 24.30 26.23 6.96
N PRO A 65 24.31 24.88 7.02
CA PRO A 65 23.14 24.08 7.38
C PRO A 65 22.41 24.51 8.66
N GLU A 66 23.15 24.89 9.69
CA GLU A 66 22.63 25.30 11.01
C GLU A 66 21.89 26.63 10.95
N ALA A 67 22.17 27.46 9.94
CA ALA A 67 21.42 28.67 9.65
C ALA A 67 20.16 28.39 8.81
N LEU A 68 20.15 27.29 8.04
CA LEU A 68 19.06 26.97 7.11
C LEU A 68 17.91 26.19 7.77
N ALA A 69 18.20 25.33 8.74
CA ALA A 69 17.21 24.39 9.27
C ALA A 69 17.09 24.42 10.80
N ALA A 70 15.89 24.16 11.32
CA ALA A 70 15.69 24.05 12.77
C ALA A 70 16.30 22.77 13.35
N GLN A 71 16.27 21.70 12.56
CA GLN A 71 16.95 20.44 12.83
C GLN A 71 17.92 20.13 11.68
N VAL A 72 19.19 19.87 12.00
CA VAL A 72 20.18 19.37 11.04
C VAL A 72 20.60 17.97 11.49
N ILE A 73 20.56 17.02 10.56
CA ILE A 73 20.92 15.61 10.78
C ILE A 73 22.05 15.27 9.82
N GLU A 74 23.20 14.88 10.37
CA GLU A 74 24.25 14.23 9.59
C GLU A 74 24.03 12.72 9.57
N SER A 75 24.14 12.11 8.40
CA SER A 75 23.98 10.68 8.26
C SER A 75 24.64 10.16 6.99
N GLU A 76 24.86 8.86 6.96
CA GLU A 76 25.34 8.14 5.79
C GLU A 76 24.22 7.24 5.22
N GLY A 77 24.52 6.60 4.08
CA GLY A 77 23.62 5.66 3.40
C GLY A 77 22.84 6.31 2.26
N TRP A 78 21.66 5.75 1.98
CA TRP A 78 20.81 6.21 0.87
C TRP A 78 19.45 6.70 1.37
N ILE A 79 18.89 7.71 0.72
CA ILE A 79 17.48 8.09 0.88
C ILE A 79 16.70 7.83 -0.40
N THR A 80 15.55 7.17 -0.26
CA THR A 80 14.54 7.03 -1.33
C THR A 80 13.26 7.76 -0.92
N PRO A 81 12.29 7.96 -1.84
CA PRO A 81 10.92 8.26 -1.45
C PRO A 81 10.39 7.21 -0.48
N GLY A 82 9.43 7.63 0.34
CA GLY A 82 8.66 6.74 1.19
C GLY A 82 8.01 5.65 0.36
N LEU A 83 8.10 4.39 0.80
CA LEU A 83 7.43 3.32 0.08
C LEU A 83 5.91 3.44 0.25
N VAL A 84 5.17 2.98 -0.74
CA VAL A 84 3.72 2.97 -0.78
C VAL A 84 3.25 1.54 -0.99
N ASP A 85 2.54 0.98 -0.01
CA ASP A 85 1.89 -0.31 -0.18
C ASP A 85 0.45 -0.08 -0.67
N CYS A 86 0.24 -0.19 -1.98
CA CYS A 86 -1.02 0.23 -2.63
C CYS A 86 -2.12 -0.83 -2.65
N HIS A 87 -1.89 -1.99 -2.02
CA HIS A 87 -2.86 -3.08 -1.95
C HIS A 87 -2.63 -3.94 -0.69
N THR A 88 -3.50 -3.82 0.31
CA THR A 88 -3.50 -4.73 1.47
C THR A 88 -4.90 -5.06 1.98
N HIS A 89 -5.03 -6.20 2.64
CA HIS A 89 -6.21 -6.56 3.44
C HIS A 89 -5.80 -6.63 4.91
N LEU A 90 -5.06 -5.61 5.38
CA LEU A 90 -4.31 -5.67 6.64
C LEU A 90 -5.20 -5.78 7.90
N VAL A 91 -6.45 -5.34 7.79
CA VAL A 91 -7.45 -5.36 8.86
C VAL A 91 -8.22 -6.68 8.82
N PHE A 92 -7.87 -7.60 9.72
CA PHE A 92 -8.53 -8.88 9.92
C PHE A 92 -8.25 -9.40 11.33
N ALA A 93 -9.08 -10.32 11.80
CA ALA A 93 -8.85 -11.06 13.03
C ALA A 93 -8.48 -12.52 12.76
N GLY A 94 -7.72 -13.10 13.69
CA GLY A 94 -7.21 -14.47 13.58
C GLY A 94 -6.10 -14.62 12.52
N ASP A 95 -5.83 -15.87 12.15
CA ASP A 95 -4.88 -16.25 11.11
C ASP A 95 -5.35 -17.52 10.39
N ARG A 96 -4.65 -17.91 9.33
CA ARG A 96 -4.91 -19.16 8.60
C ARG A 96 -3.69 -20.10 8.60
N ALA A 97 -2.83 -20.01 9.61
CA ALA A 97 -1.63 -20.85 9.71
C ALA A 97 -1.99 -22.33 9.85
N ARG A 98 -3.04 -22.66 10.61
CA ARG A 98 -3.53 -24.04 10.73
C ARG A 98 -4.06 -24.60 9.41
N GLU A 99 -4.72 -23.76 8.60
CA GLU A 99 -5.16 -24.18 7.27
C GLU A 99 -3.95 -24.46 6.37
N PHE A 100 -2.93 -23.59 6.41
CA PHE A 100 -1.70 -23.79 5.66
C PHE A 100 -1.01 -25.10 6.06
N GLU A 101 -0.92 -25.41 7.35
CA GLU A 101 -0.41 -26.69 7.86
C GLU A 101 -1.20 -27.89 7.29
N LEU A 102 -2.53 -27.85 7.33
CA LEU A 102 -3.38 -28.93 6.79
C LEU A 102 -3.19 -29.14 5.29
N ARG A 103 -3.05 -28.06 4.52
CA ARG A 103 -2.74 -28.14 3.08
C ARG A 103 -1.43 -28.88 2.84
N LEU A 104 -0.38 -28.56 3.61
CA LEU A 104 0.92 -29.22 3.50
C LEU A 104 0.90 -30.69 3.96
N GLN A 105 -0.04 -31.06 4.82
CA GLN A 105 -0.30 -32.44 5.24
C GLN A 105 -1.14 -33.23 4.21
N GLY A 106 -1.55 -32.61 3.10
CA GLY A 106 -2.28 -33.27 2.01
C GLY A 106 -3.81 -33.21 2.13
N ALA A 107 -4.37 -32.35 2.99
CA ALA A 107 -5.82 -32.17 3.05
C ALA A 107 -6.36 -31.59 1.74
N SER A 108 -7.47 -32.14 1.25
CA SER A 108 -8.16 -31.61 0.08
C SER A 108 -8.84 -30.27 0.39
N TYR A 109 -9.09 -29.47 -0.64
CA TYR A 109 -9.84 -28.21 -0.50
C TYR A 109 -11.21 -28.42 0.18
N GLU A 110 -11.91 -29.51 -0.16
CA GLU A 110 -13.19 -29.87 0.45
C GLU A 110 -13.05 -30.19 1.95
N GLN A 111 -12.00 -30.90 2.36
CA GLN A 111 -11.73 -31.19 3.77
C GLN A 111 -11.43 -29.90 4.56
N ILE A 112 -10.67 -28.98 3.96
CA ILE A 112 -10.36 -27.68 4.54
C ILE A 112 -11.63 -26.81 4.68
N ALA A 113 -12.47 -26.77 3.65
CA ALA A 113 -13.74 -26.05 3.69
C ALA A 113 -14.68 -26.63 4.77
N ARG A 114 -14.79 -27.97 4.86
CA ARG A 114 -15.57 -28.66 5.91
C ARG A 114 -15.04 -28.40 7.31
N ALA A 115 -13.73 -28.22 7.47
CA ALA A 115 -13.11 -27.83 8.73
C ALA A 115 -13.31 -26.33 9.06
N GLY A 116 -14.06 -25.60 8.22
CA GLY A 116 -14.35 -24.18 8.41
C GLY A 116 -13.17 -23.27 8.07
N GLY A 117 -12.27 -23.71 7.17
CA GLY A 117 -11.19 -22.91 6.58
C GLY A 117 -11.68 -21.99 5.45
N GLY A 118 -10.76 -21.48 4.63
CA GLY A 118 -11.11 -20.56 3.55
C GLY A 118 -11.33 -19.12 4.03
N ILE A 119 -11.80 -18.26 3.12
CA ILE A 119 -12.15 -16.87 3.44
C ILE A 119 -13.20 -16.77 4.55
N VAL A 120 -14.13 -17.73 4.61
CA VAL A 120 -15.19 -17.80 5.63
C VAL A 120 -14.62 -17.85 7.05
N SER A 121 -13.46 -18.49 7.24
CA SER A 121 -12.78 -18.54 8.55
C SER A 121 -12.39 -17.13 9.04
N THR A 122 -11.79 -16.33 8.15
CA THR A 122 -11.40 -14.94 8.41
C THR A 122 -12.62 -14.05 8.58
N VAL A 123 -13.67 -14.24 7.77
CA VAL A 123 -14.93 -13.49 7.90
C VAL A 123 -15.52 -13.71 9.29
N ARG A 124 -15.67 -14.98 9.73
CA ARG A 124 -16.20 -15.28 11.07
C ARG A 124 -15.38 -14.61 12.16
N ALA A 125 -14.06 -14.79 12.16
CA ALA A 125 -13.19 -14.20 13.17
C ALA A 125 -13.27 -12.65 13.18
N THR A 126 -13.35 -12.03 12.01
CA THR A 126 -13.44 -10.58 11.86
C THR A 126 -14.80 -10.04 12.30
N ARG A 127 -15.89 -10.77 12.04
CA ARG A 127 -17.24 -10.43 12.54
C ARG A 127 -17.31 -10.51 14.08
N GLU A 128 -16.72 -11.55 14.66
CA GLU A 128 -16.71 -11.80 16.12
C GLU A 128 -15.85 -10.79 16.91
N ALA A 129 -14.74 -10.30 16.33
CA ALA A 129 -13.88 -9.32 16.97
C ALA A 129 -14.57 -7.94 17.08
N ASP A 130 -14.49 -7.27 18.22
CA ASP A 130 -14.87 -5.86 18.33
C ASP A 130 -13.83 -4.93 17.65
N GLU A 131 -14.17 -3.65 17.52
CA GLU A 131 -13.33 -2.63 16.84
C GLU A 131 -11.94 -2.53 17.49
N ASP A 132 -11.87 -2.54 18.82
CA ASP A 132 -10.60 -2.42 19.56
C ASP A 132 -9.73 -3.68 19.41
N ALA A 133 -10.32 -4.87 19.45
CA ALA A 133 -9.61 -6.13 19.24
C ALA A 133 -9.07 -6.22 17.81
N LEU A 134 -9.87 -5.80 16.83
CA LEU A 134 -9.47 -5.77 15.43
C LEU A 134 -8.33 -4.76 15.19
N LEU A 135 -8.39 -3.58 15.82
CA LEU A 135 -7.28 -2.61 15.80
C LEU A 135 -6.01 -3.18 16.45
N ARG A 136 -6.13 -3.76 17.66
CA ARG A 136 -4.98 -4.37 18.37
C ARG A 136 -4.28 -5.44 17.55
N GLN A 137 -5.02 -6.24 16.79
CA GLN A 137 -4.46 -7.27 15.91
C GLN A 137 -3.85 -6.69 14.63
N SER A 138 -4.38 -5.57 14.13
CA SER A 138 -3.94 -4.93 12.88
C SER A 138 -2.66 -4.10 13.05
N LEU A 139 -2.53 -3.40 14.18
CA LEU A 139 -1.40 -2.48 14.42
C LEU A 139 -0.01 -3.14 14.31
N PRO A 140 0.25 -4.36 14.82
CA PRO A 140 1.54 -5.02 14.65
C PRO A 140 1.92 -5.18 13.17
N ARG A 141 0.99 -5.62 12.32
CA ARG A 141 1.22 -5.81 10.88
C ARG A 141 1.56 -4.49 10.19
N ALA A 142 0.77 -3.45 10.46
CA ALA A 142 1.00 -2.13 9.88
C ALA A 142 2.32 -1.51 10.38
N ARG A 143 2.69 -1.72 11.65
CA ARG A 143 3.98 -1.29 12.19
C ARG A 143 5.14 -1.98 11.50
N THR A 144 5.03 -3.28 11.19
CA THR A 144 6.06 -4.01 10.43
C THR A 144 6.26 -3.39 9.04
N LEU A 145 5.18 -3.09 8.31
CA LEU A 145 5.28 -2.44 7.00
C LEU A 145 5.89 -1.04 7.10
N VAL A 146 5.51 -0.25 8.11
CA VAL A 146 6.10 1.08 8.36
C VAL A 146 7.59 0.96 8.65
N ASN A 147 7.99 0.02 9.51
CA ASN A 147 9.39 -0.23 9.83
C ASN A 147 10.19 -0.79 8.65
N ASP A 148 9.53 -1.33 7.63
CA ASP A 148 10.14 -1.75 6.35
C ASP A 148 10.08 -0.65 5.27
N GLY A 149 9.74 0.59 5.66
CA GLY A 149 9.84 1.79 4.82
C GLY A 149 8.52 2.31 4.26
N ALA A 150 7.38 1.70 4.58
CA ALA A 150 6.08 2.20 4.13
C ALA A 150 5.68 3.50 4.86
N THR A 151 5.30 4.51 4.09
CA THR A 151 4.81 5.81 4.57
C THR A 151 3.35 6.07 4.21
N THR A 152 2.84 5.29 3.25
CA THR A 152 1.44 5.28 2.81
C THR A 152 1.00 3.82 2.66
N LEU A 153 -0.16 3.50 3.23
CA LEU A 153 -0.79 2.19 3.06
C LEU A 153 -2.16 2.35 2.43
N GLU A 154 -2.54 1.43 1.58
CA GLU A 154 -3.94 1.15 1.27
C GLU A 154 -4.42 -0.03 2.11
N ILE A 155 -5.63 0.08 2.66
CA ILE A 155 -6.26 -0.97 3.47
C ILE A 155 -7.69 -1.17 2.98
N LYS A 156 -7.98 -2.38 2.53
CA LYS A 156 -9.30 -2.81 2.07
C LYS A 156 -10.15 -3.34 3.21
N SER A 157 -11.47 -3.22 3.07
CA SER A 157 -12.44 -4.01 3.84
C SER A 157 -12.59 -5.41 3.22
N GLY A 158 -13.78 -6.04 3.26
CA GLY A 158 -14.04 -7.30 2.54
C GLY A 158 -13.91 -8.58 3.35
N TYR A 159 -13.63 -8.50 4.65
CA TYR A 159 -13.82 -9.62 5.59
C TYR A 159 -15.02 -9.42 6.52
N GLY A 160 -15.85 -8.41 6.26
CA GLY A 160 -17.12 -8.21 6.94
C GLY A 160 -18.25 -8.90 6.19
N LEU A 161 -18.36 -8.68 4.88
CA LEU A 161 -19.43 -9.18 4.01
C LEU A 161 -20.86 -8.87 4.51
N ASP A 162 -20.99 -7.84 5.34
CA ASP A 162 -22.23 -7.24 5.82
C ASP A 162 -21.97 -5.78 6.16
N TYR A 163 -23.01 -4.94 6.19
CA TYR A 163 -22.87 -3.50 6.43
C TYR A 163 -22.08 -3.17 7.71
N ALA A 164 -22.43 -3.82 8.82
CA ALA A 164 -21.89 -3.46 10.13
C ALA A 164 -20.38 -3.75 10.21
N ASN A 165 -19.96 -4.88 9.67
CA ASN A 165 -18.58 -5.32 9.74
C ASN A 165 -17.70 -4.69 8.66
N GLU A 166 -18.21 -4.44 7.44
CA GLU A 166 -17.50 -3.62 6.45
C GLU A 166 -17.22 -2.22 7.00
N ARG A 167 -18.23 -1.59 7.61
CA ARG A 167 -18.08 -0.29 8.30
C ARG A 167 -17.04 -0.33 9.41
N LYS A 168 -17.08 -1.37 10.26
CA LYS A 168 -16.12 -1.58 11.37
C LYS A 168 -14.68 -1.67 10.84
N MET A 169 -14.44 -2.45 9.79
CA MET A 169 -13.11 -2.58 9.18
C MET A 169 -12.58 -1.25 8.65
N LEU A 170 -13.41 -0.49 7.92
CA LEU A 170 -13.00 0.82 7.39
C LEU A 170 -12.66 1.81 8.51
N ARG A 171 -13.42 1.80 9.63
CA ARG A 171 -13.10 2.62 10.82
C ARG A 171 -11.76 2.22 11.45
N VAL A 172 -11.50 0.92 11.60
CA VAL A 172 -10.21 0.43 12.11
C VAL A 172 -9.08 0.86 11.17
N ALA A 173 -9.26 0.75 9.86
CA ALA A 173 -8.25 1.20 8.89
C ALA A 173 -7.91 2.69 9.05
N ARG A 174 -8.91 3.56 9.28
CA ARG A 174 -8.67 4.98 9.61
C ARG A 174 -7.89 5.16 10.91
N GLN A 175 -8.23 4.40 11.95
CA GLN A 175 -7.54 4.44 13.25
C GLN A 175 -6.09 3.96 13.15
N VAL A 176 -5.77 2.99 12.28
CA VAL A 176 -4.38 2.57 12.01
C VAL A 176 -3.56 3.76 11.53
N GLY A 177 -4.04 4.51 10.53
CA GLY A 177 -3.33 5.69 10.01
C GLY A 177 -3.11 6.77 11.08
N GLN A 178 -4.15 7.07 11.87
CA GLN A 178 -4.08 8.03 12.98
C GLN A 178 -3.06 7.60 14.05
N THR A 179 -3.06 6.32 14.42
CA THR A 179 -2.18 5.77 15.46
C THR A 179 -0.71 5.74 15.04
N LEU A 180 -0.44 5.47 13.76
CA LEU A 180 0.91 5.35 13.22
C LEU A 180 1.47 6.67 12.68
N GLY A 181 0.62 7.68 12.51
CA GLY A 181 1.04 8.99 11.97
C GLY A 181 1.33 8.96 10.47
N ILE A 182 0.84 7.95 9.75
CA ILE A 182 1.00 7.76 8.29
C ILE A 182 -0.31 8.01 7.55
N GLN A 183 -0.24 8.11 6.22
CA GLN A 183 -1.47 8.13 5.42
C GLN A 183 -1.99 6.72 5.19
N VAL A 184 -3.28 6.52 5.44
CA VAL A 184 -4.02 5.31 5.06
C VAL A 184 -5.13 5.67 4.09
N ARG A 185 -5.11 5.05 2.90
CA ARG A 185 -6.23 5.07 1.96
C ARG A 185 -7.13 3.87 2.24
N THR A 186 -8.43 4.09 2.32
CA THR A 186 -9.39 3.01 2.62
C THR A 186 -10.22 2.64 1.40
N THR A 187 -10.23 1.36 1.08
CA THR A 187 -10.93 0.85 -0.10
C THR A 187 -12.09 -0.03 0.34
N TYR A 188 -13.30 0.30 -0.12
CA TYR A 188 -14.48 -0.53 0.15
C TYR A 188 -14.49 -1.74 -0.77
N LEU A 189 -14.33 -2.93 -0.18
CA LEU A 189 -14.33 -4.22 -0.88
C LEU A 189 -15.49 -5.10 -0.41
N GLY A 190 -16.72 -4.57 -0.42
CA GLY A 190 -17.90 -5.36 -0.07
C GLY A 190 -18.10 -6.56 -0.99
N ALA A 191 -17.73 -6.44 -2.26
CA ALA A 191 -17.77 -7.51 -3.25
C ALA A 191 -16.49 -8.38 -3.25
N HIS A 192 -16.04 -8.83 -2.08
CA HIS A 192 -14.87 -9.72 -1.96
C HIS A 192 -15.22 -11.19 -2.20
N ALA A 193 -16.33 -11.65 -1.59
CA ALA A 193 -16.83 -13.01 -1.71
C ALA A 193 -18.33 -13.03 -1.38
N LEU A 194 -19.02 -14.09 -1.79
CA LEU A 194 -20.41 -14.31 -1.42
C LEU A 194 -20.51 -14.88 0.00
N PRO A 195 -21.11 -14.16 0.97
CA PRO A 195 -21.28 -14.70 2.31
C PRO A 195 -22.32 -15.85 2.33
N PRO A 196 -22.22 -16.80 3.29
CA PRO A 196 -23.09 -17.98 3.34
C PRO A 196 -24.58 -17.66 3.35
N GLU A 197 -25.00 -16.59 4.01
CA GLU A 197 -26.39 -16.13 4.06
C GLU A 197 -26.97 -15.73 2.69
N TYR A 198 -26.13 -15.46 1.68
CA TYR A 198 -26.53 -15.15 0.31
C TYR A 198 -26.21 -16.28 -0.70
N ALA A 199 -25.98 -17.51 -0.23
CA ALA A 199 -25.74 -18.65 -1.12
C ALA A 199 -26.83 -18.78 -2.19
N GLY A 200 -26.42 -18.83 -3.47
CA GLY A 200 -27.32 -18.87 -4.62
C GLY A 200 -28.03 -17.55 -4.97
N ARG A 201 -27.71 -16.46 -4.26
CA ARG A 201 -28.35 -15.13 -4.39
C ARG A 201 -27.32 -14.02 -4.53
N SER A 202 -26.30 -14.23 -5.38
CA SER A 202 -25.19 -13.28 -5.55
C SER A 202 -25.63 -11.92 -6.07
N ASP A 203 -26.68 -11.85 -6.91
CA ASP A 203 -27.21 -10.58 -7.38
C ASP A 203 -27.89 -9.76 -6.29
N GLU A 204 -28.61 -10.40 -5.36
CA GLU A 204 -29.20 -9.74 -4.18
C GLU A 204 -28.10 -9.22 -3.24
N TYR A 205 -26.99 -9.96 -3.11
CA TYR A 205 -25.85 -9.50 -2.32
C TYR A 205 -25.19 -8.27 -2.96
N ILE A 206 -25.05 -8.25 -4.29
CA ILE A 206 -24.49 -7.11 -5.01
C ILE A 206 -25.40 -5.87 -4.87
N ASP A 207 -26.72 -6.04 -4.88
CA ASP A 207 -27.65 -4.94 -4.56
C ASP A 207 -27.37 -4.36 -3.17
N ALA A 208 -27.19 -5.21 -2.17
CA ALA A 208 -26.88 -4.78 -0.80
C ALA A 208 -25.52 -4.05 -0.72
N VAL A 209 -24.48 -4.58 -1.38
CA VAL A 209 -23.16 -3.92 -1.48
C VAL A 209 -23.29 -2.52 -2.09
N CYS A 210 -24.07 -2.37 -3.15
CA CYS A 210 -24.32 -1.07 -3.77
C CYS A 210 -25.12 -0.13 -2.85
N GLU A 211 -26.10 -0.64 -2.12
CA GLU A 211 -26.93 0.13 -1.17
C GLU A 211 -26.12 0.67 0.03
N TRP A 212 -25.14 -0.10 0.50
CA TRP A 212 -24.30 0.28 1.64
C TRP A 212 -23.33 1.40 1.31
N LEU A 213 -22.84 1.44 0.07
CA LEU A 213 -21.77 2.32 -0.37
C LEU A 213 -22.05 3.82 -0.11
N PRO A 214 -23.19 4.42 -0.51
CA PRO A 214 -23.49 5.82 -0.21
C PRO A 214 -23.45 6.17 1.27
N ARG A 215 -23.87 5.24 2.14
CA ARG A 215 -23.85 5.44 3.59
C ARG A 215 -22.42 5.44 4.13
N LEU A 216 -21.62 4.45 3.74
CA LEU A 216 -20.21 4.36 4.13
C LEU A 216 -19.40 5.57 3.62
N HIS A 217 -19.67 6.00 2.39
CA HIS A 217 -19.06 7.20 1.81
C HIS A 217 -19.47 8.47 2.55
N GLY A 218 -20.76 8.63 2.89
CA GLY A 218 -21.26 9.75 3.68
C GLY A 218 -20.64 9.87 5.08
N GLU A 219 -20.05 8.79 5.60
CA GLU A 219 -19.28 8.77 6.85
C GLU A 219 -17.78 9.08 6.66
N GLY A 220 -17.31 9.34 5.43
CA GLY A 220 -15.91 9.59 5.11
C GLY A 220 -15.02 8.33 5.17
N LEU A 221 -15.62 7.14 5.12
CA LEU A 221 -14.91 5.87 5.31
C LEU A 221 -14.35 5.26 4.02
N VAL A 222 -14.74 5.78 2.85
CA VAL A 222 -14.41 5.17 1.54
C VAL A 222 -13.65 6.17 0.68
N ASP A 223 -12.42 5.83 0.32
CA ASP A 223 -11.58 6.58 -0.62
C ASP A 223 -11.62 6.02 -2.04
N ALA A 224 -11.87 4.72 -2.18
CA ALA A 224 -12.00 4.00 -3.44
C ALA A 224 -12.92 2.78 -3.26
N VAL A 225 -13.41 2.22 -4.36
CA VAL A 225 -14.25 1.01 -4.38
C VAL A 225 -13.57 -0.09 -5.16
N ASP A 226 -13.68 -1.32 -4.68
CA ASP A 226 -13.03 -2.51 -5.23
C ASP A 226 -13.99 -3.70 -5.26
N ALA A 227 -13.65 -4.71 -6.06
CA ALA A 227 -14.40 -5.95 -6.20
C ALA A 227 -13.47 -7.11 -6.61
N PHE A 228 -13.87 -8.34 -6.30
CA PHE A 228 -13.21 -9.54 -6.78
C PHE A 228 -13.90 -10.09 -8.03
N CYS A 229 -13.40 -9.69 -9.20
CA CYS A 229 -13.94 -10.11 -10.49
C CYS A 229 -13.27 -11.41 -10.97
N GLU A 230 -13.86 -12.54 -10.61
CA GLU A 230 -13.30 -13.87 -10.86
C GLU A 230 -14.42 -14.93 -10.89
N GLY A 231 -14.17 -16.08 -11.53
CA GLY A 231 -15.16 -17.17 -11.62
C GLY A 231 -15.58 -17.75 -10.27
N ILE A 232 -14.74 -17.59 -9.23
CA ILE A 232 -15.04 -17.95 -7.84
C ILE A 232 -15.50 -16.75 -6.98
N GLY A 233 -15.51 -15.55 -7.57
CA GLY A 233 -15.93 -14.29 -6.95
C GLY A 233 -17.21 -13.78 -7.60
N PHE A 234 -17.12 -12.62 -8.25
CA PHE A 234 -18.24 -11.99 -8.96
C PHE A 234 -17.97 -11.86 -10.45
N SER A 235 -19.04 -11.91 -11.25
CA SER A 235 -18.95 -11.77 -12.71
C SER A 235 -18.65 -10.32 -13.14
N PRO A 236 -18.14 -10.08 -14.36
CA PRO A 236 -17.95 -8.73 -14.89
C PRO A 236 -19.23 -7.86 -14.86
N ALA A 237 -20.41 -8.47 -15.08
CA ALA A 237 -21.70 -7.78 -15.03
C ALA A 237 -22.06 -7.33 -13.60
N GLN A 238 -21.74 -8.14 -12.59
CA GLN A 238 -21.94 -7.79 -11.18
C GLN A 238 -20.95 -6.72 -10.73
N THR A 239 -19.68 -6.86 -11.09
CA THR A 239 -18.63 -5.86 -10.84
C THR A 239 -19.00 -4.50 -11.43
N ARG A 240 -19.52 -4.48 -12.67
CA ARG A 240 -20.00 -3.25 -13.32
C ARG A 240 -21.04 -2.51 -12.49
N ARG A 241 -22.00 -3.21 -11.87
CA ARG A 241 -23.03 -2.58 -11.01
C ARG A 241 -22.39 -1.86 -9.81
N VAL A 242 -21.39 -2.49 -9.18
CA VAL A 242 -20.63 -1.88 -8.08
C VAL A 242 -19.88 -0.64 -8.55
N PHE A 243 -19.25 -0.68 -9.73
CA PHE A 243 -18.54 0.47 -10.30
C PHE A 243 -19.48 1.60 -10.74
N GLU A 244 -20.68 1.28 -11.22
CA GLU A 244 -21.71 2.28 -11.51
C GLU A 244 -22.18 3.00 -10.23
N ALA A 245 -22.33 2.27 -9.12
CA ALA A 245 -22.62 2.86 -7.82
C ALA A 245 -21.47 3.76 -7.32
N ALA A 246 -20.22 3.34 -7.50
CA ALA A 246 -19.04 4.16 -7.17
C ALA A 246 -18.98 5.44 -8.02
N ARG A 247 -19.19 5.33 -9.33
CA ARG A 247 -19.21 6.46 -10.26
C ARG A 247 -20.30 7.47 -9.93
N ALA A 248 -21.46 7.02 -9.44
CA ALA A 248 -22.54 7.90 -8.99
C ALA A 248 -22.18 8.76 -7.76
N LEU A 249 -21.09 8.43 -7.06
CA LEU A 249 -20.55 9.14 -5.90
C LEU A 249 -19.19 9.79 -6.18
N ASP A 250 -18.76 9.85 -7.44
CA ASP A 250 -17.43 10.32 -7.86
C ASP A 250 -16.27 9.61 -7.14
N LEU A 251 -16.49 8.35 -6.74
CA LEU A 251 -15.46 7.51 -6.12
C LEU A 251 -14.63 6.80 -7.19
N PRO A 252 -13.29 6.85 -7.10
CA PRO A 252 -12.45 6.07 -7.99
C PRO A 252 -12.61 4.56 -7.71
N VAL A 253 -12.41 3.75 -8.74
CA VAL A 253 -12.49 2.29 -8.65
C VAL A 253 -11.13 1.62 -8.82
N LYS A 254 -11.02 0.42 -8.26
CA LYS A 254 -9.90 -0.52 -8.39
C LYS A 254 -10.48 -1.92 -8.58
N LEU A 255 -9.69 -2.89 -9.02
CA LEU A 255 -10.19 -4.25 -9.21
C LEU A 255 -9.16 -5.35 -8.95
N HIS A 256 -9.51 -6.34 -8.12
CA HIS A 256 -8.89 -7.67 -8.23
C HIS A 256 -9.34 -8.32 -9.53
N ALA A 257 -8.44 -8.37 -10.50
CA ALA A 257 -8.73 -8.71 -11.88
C ALA A 257 -7.80 -9.81 -12.40
N ASP A 258 -8.40 -10.74 -13.13
CA ASP A 258 -7.71 -11.74 -13.95
C ASP A 258 -6.64 -12.56 -13.18
N GLN A 259 -6.91 -12.87 -11.91
CA GLN A 259 -5.96 -13.57 -11.04
C GLN A 259 -5.85 -15.06 -11.40
N LEU A 260 -7.00 -15.72 -11.60
CA LEU A 260 -7.10 -17.16 -11.82
C LEU A 260 -7.64 -17.49 -13.22
N SER A 261 -8.36 -16.57 -13.84
CA SER A 261 -8.83 -16.69 -15.21
C SER A 261 -9.01 -15.32 -15.87
N ASP A 262 -8.95 -15.26 -17.21
CA ASP A 262 -9.23 -14.00 -17.94
C ASP A 262 -10.74 -13.81 -18.09
N LEU A 263 -11.30 -12.85 -17.36
CA LEU A 263 -12.69 -12.42 -17.49
C LEU A 263 -12.81 -11.02 -18.12
N GLY A 264 -11.69 -10.46 -18.61
CA GLY A 264 -11.61 -9.07 -19.04
C GLY A 264 -11.72 -8.08 -17.88
N GLY A 265 -11.36 -8.49 -16.66
CA GLY A 265 -11.46 -7.63 -15.47
C GLY A 265 -10.58 -6.38 -15.60
N ALA A 266 -9.35 -6.53 -16.09
CA ALA A 266 -8.46 -5.40 -16.29
C ALA A 266 -8.99 -4.37 -17.31
N ALA A 267 -9.64 -4.84 -18.40
CA ALA A 267 -10.33 -3.95 -19.35
C ALA A 267 -11.54 -3.25 -18.70
N LEU A 268 -12.30 -3.96 -17.86
CA LEU A 268 -13.43 -3.38 -17.12
C LEU A 268 -12.97 -2.29 -16.15
N ALA A 269 -11.87 -2.50 -15.43
CA ALA A 269 -11.28 -1.47 -14.58
C ALA A 269 -10.88 -0.23 -15.42
N ALA A 270 -10.25 -0.43 -16.57
CA ALA A 270 -9.85 0.65 -17.47
C ALA A 270 -11.05 1.43 -18.03
N GLU A 271 -12.14 0.76 -18.40
CA GLU A 271 -13.38 1.40 -18.89
C GLU A 271 -13.95 2.43 -17.90
N PHE A 272 -13.80 2.18 -16.60
CA PHE A 272 -14.23 3.09 -15.54
C PHE A 272 -13.14 4.09 -15.12
N SER A 273 -12.05 4.21 -15.90
CA SER A 273 -10.86 4.99 -15.53
C SER A 273 -10.33 4.61 -14.15
N GLY A 274 -10.40 3.32 -13.83
CA GLY A 274 -9.98 2.77 -12.55
C GLY A 274 -8.50 3.04 -12.29
N LEU A 275 -8.17 3.28 -11.02
CA LEU A 275 -6.80 3.59 -10.59
C LEU A 275 -5.85 2.42 -10.86
N SER A 276 -6.33 1.19 -10.65
CA SER A 276 -5.54 -0.01 -10.93
C SER A 276 -6.40 -1.25 -11.21
N ALA A 277 -5.77 -2.21 -11.89
CA ALA A 277 -6.15 -3.61 -11.91
C ALA A 277 -5.03 -4.41 -11.23
N ASP A 278 -5.43 -5.27 -10.30
CA ASP A 278 -4.55 -5.92 -9.33
C ASP A 278 -4.57 -7.44 -9.58
N HIS A 279 -3.45 -8.14 -9.32
CA HIS A 279 -3.17 -9.54 -9.70
C HIS A 279 -2.68 -9.70 -11.15
N VAL A 280 -3.58 -9.64 -12.12
CA VAL A 280 -3.31 -9.56 -13.57
C VAL A 280 -2.51 -10.72 -14.19
N GLU A 281 -2.45 -11.91 -13.57
CA GLU A 281 -1.75 -13.08 -14.11
C GLU A 281 -2.31 -13.56 -15.47
N TYR A 282 -3.62 -13.47 -15.66
CA TYR A 282 -4.32 -13.94 -16.86
C TYR A 282 -4.74 -12.82 -17.81
N THR A 283 -4.47 -11.57 -17.49
CA THR A 283 -4.86 -10.41 -18.30
C THR A 283 -4.43 -10.57 -19.77
N SER A 284 -5.37 -10.42 -20.70
CA SER A 284 -5.11 -10.46 -22.14
C SER A 284 -4.47 -9.17 -22.64
N GLU A 285 -3.82 -9.26 -23.81
CA GLU A 285 -3.18 -8.12 -24.46
C GLU A 285 -4.16 -6.98 -24.82
N ASP A 286 -5.42 -7.31 -25.11
CA ASP A 286 -6.47 -6.32 -25.34
C ASP A 286 -6.82 -5.54 -24.06
N SER A 287 -6.89 -6.23 -22.92
CA SER A 287 -7.00 -5.59 -21.62
C SER A 287 -5.77 -4.72 -21.29
N VAL A 288 -4.56 -5.18 -21.61
CA VAL A 288 -3.33 -4.37 -21.47
C VAL A 288 -3.42 -3.07 -22.27
N ARG A 289 -3.88 -3.14 -23.53
CA ARG A 289 -4.11 -1.95 -24.37
C ARG A 289 -5.14 -1.01 -23.77
N ALA A 290 -6.23 -1.55 -23.22
CA ALA A 290 -7.27 -0.75 -22.57
C ALA A 290 -6.71 -0.02 -21.33
N MET A 291 -5.93 -0.71 -20.49
CA MET A 291 -5.26 -0.12 -19.33
C MET A 291 -4.32 1.01 -19.73
N ALA A 292 -3.48 0.79 -20.76
CA ALA A 292 -2.55 1.79 -21.27
C ALA A 292 -3.29 3.06 -21.75
N ALA A 293 -4.42 2.90 -22.43
CA ALA A 293 -5.21 4.03 -22.94
C ALA A 293 -5.83 4.89 -21.83
N HIS A 294 -6.13 4.31 -20.66
CA HIS A 294 -6.79 5.01 -19.54
C HIS A 294 -5.83 5.33 -18.38
N GLY A 295 -4.58 4.89 -18.46
CA GLY A 295 -3.58 5.09 -17.40
C GLY A 295 -3.85 4.24 -16.15
N THR A 296 -4.60 3.14 -16.27
CA THR A 296 -4.83 2.19 -15.19
C THR A 296 -3.54 1.43 -14.87
N VAL A 297 -3.13 1.45 -13.60
CA VAL A 297 -1.90 0.81 -13.13
C VAL A 297 -2.10 -0.71 -13.02
N ALA A 298 -1.11 -1.51 -13.43
CA ALA A 298 -1.05 -2.94 -13.14
C ALA A 298 -0.41 -3.15 -11.76
N VAL A 299 -1.14 -3.59 -10.75
CA VAL A 299 -0.58 -3.88 -9.41
C VAL A 299 -0.21 -5.37 -9.34
N LEU A 300 1.09 -5.63 -9.31
CA LEU A 300 1.66 -6.97 -9.22
C LEU A 300 1.73 -7.42 -7.75
N LEU A 301 1.22 -8.62 -7.47
CA LEU A 301 1.08 -9.17 -6.11
C LEU A 301 1.90 -10.46 -5.94
N PRO A 302 3.25 -10.35 -5.92
CA PRO A 302 4.15 -11.50 -5.97
C PRO A 302 4.06 -12.40 -4.73
N GLY A 303 3.61 -11.85 -3.60
CA GLY A 303 3.38 -12.64 -2.39
C GLY A 303 2.25 -13.65 -2.56
N ALA A 304 1.14 -13.26 -3.19
CA ALA A 304 0.01 -14.15 -3.49
C ALA A 304 0.42 -15.22 -4.49
N PHE A 305 1.05 -14.80 -5.60
CA PHE A 305 1.63 -15.69 -6.60
C PHE A 305 2.52 -16.77 -5.96
N HIS A 306 3.42 -16.37 -5.06
CA HIS A 306 4.35 -17.28 -4.39
C HIS A 306 3.64 -18.30 -3.49
N VAL A 307 2.74 -17.85 -2.61
CA VAL A 307 2.07 -18.70 -1.62
C VAL A 307 1.07 -19.66 -2.28
N LEU A 308 0.38 -19.20 -3.32
CA LEU A 308 -0.51 -20.02 -4.13
C LEU A 308 0.23 -20.99 -5.05
N ARG A 309 1.56 -20.84 -5.18
CA ARG A 309 2.41 -21.61 -6.10
C ARG A 309 1.90 -21.52 -7.54
N GLU A 310 1.42 -20.33 -7.92
CA GLU A 310 0.98 -20.05 -9.27
C GLU A 310 2.19 -20.16 -10.22
N THR A 311 1.91 -20.55 -11.46
CA THR A 311 2.90 -20.72 -12.53
C THR A 311 2.63 -19.78 -13.70
N ARG A 312 1.41 -19.24 -13.81
CA ARG A 312 1.04 -18.26 -14.81
C ARG A 312 1.57 -16.89 -14.43
N LEU A 313 2.55 -16.39 -15.19
CA LEU A 313 3.06 -15.03 -15.02
C LEU A 313 2.11 -13.99 -15.62
N PRO A 314 1.98 -12.80 -15.01
CA PRO A 314 1.38 -11.63 -15.64
C PRO A 314 2.02 -11.33 -17.01
N PRO A 315 1.32 -10.62 -17.93
CA PRO A 315 1.81 -10.29 -19.26
C PRO A 315 2.82 -9.12 -19.25
N LEU A 316 3.92 -9.29 -18.52
CA LEU A 316 4.91 -8.24 -18.20
C LEU A 316 5.51 -7.56 -19.43
N ASP A 317 5.82 -8.34 -20.47
CA ASP A 317 6.37 -7.80 -21.71
C ASP A 317 5.35 -6.93 -22.45
N ALA A 318 4.07 -7.30 -22.39
CA ALA A 318 3.00 -6.48 -22.95
C ALA A 318 2.79 -5.19 -22.14
N PHE A 319 2.84 -5.26 -20.80
CA PHE A 319 2.80 -4.06 -19.96
C PHE A 319 3.92 -3.09 -20.31
N ARG A 320 5.16 -3.57 -20.44
CA ARG A 320 6.31 -2.76 -20.86
C ARG A 320 6.13 -2.19 -22.27
N ALA A 321 5.74 -3.03 -23.24
CA ALA A 321 5.58 -2.62 -24.63
C ALA A 321 4.49 -1.54 -24.81
N HIS A 322 3.43 -1.59 -24.01
CA HIS A 322 2.35 -0.61 -24.04
C HIS A 322 2.49 0.53 -23.03
N GLY A 323 3.57 0.56 -22.23
CA GLY A 323 3.81 1.61 -21.25
C GLY A 323 2.85 1.61 -20.07
N VAL A 324 2.27 0.46 -19.71
CA VAL A 324 1.44 0.32 -18.51
C VAL A 324 2.36 0.37 -17.28
N ALA A 325 2.07 1.31 -16.37
CA ALA A 325 2.79 1.40 -15.11
C ALA A 325 2.56 0.12 -14.28
N MET A 326 3.64 -0.47 -13.77
CA MET A 326 3.60 -1.66 -12.92
C MET A 326 3.90 -1.26 -11.47
N ALA A 327 2.93 -1.39 -10.59
CA ALA A 327 3.11 -1.24 -9.15
C ALA A 327 3.41 -2.59 -8.50
N VAL A 328 4.02 -2.57 -7.31
CA VAL A 328 4.27 -3.77 -6.49
C VAL A 328 3.70 -3.51 -5.11
N ALA A 329 2.93 -4.46 -4.59
CA ALA A 329 2.33 -4.40 -3.26
C ALA A 329 2.44 -5.74 -2.54
N THR A 330 2.22 -5.73 -1.23
CA THR A 330 2.35 -6.96 -0.42
C THR A 330 1.17 -7.89 -0.57
N ASP A 331 -0.01 -7.36 -0.89
CA ASP A 331 -1.28 -8.06 -0.71
C ASP A 331 -1.43 -8.58 0.73
N CYS A 332 -0.92 -7.87 1.74
CA CYS A 332 -0.91 -8.37 3.12
C CYS A 332 -2.30 -8.83 3.58
N ASN A 333 -2.51 -10.15 3.64
CA ASN A 333 -3.78 -10.79 3.94
C ASN A 333 -3.55 -12.18 4.59
N PRO A 334 -4.52 -12.71 5.34
CA PRO A 334 -4.31 -13.94 6.11
C PRO A 334 -4.24 -15.21 5.24
N GLY A 335 -4.75 -15.18 4.02
CA GLY A 335 -5.04 -16.39 3.24
C GLY A 335 -4.06 -16.67 2.10
N THR A 336 -3.86 -15.69 1.25
CA THR A 336 -3.08 -15.84 0.00
C THR A 336 -1.76 -15.11 0.09
N SER A 337 -1.63 -14.04 0.88
CA SER A 337 -0.33 -13.41 1.08
C SER A 337 -0.11 -12.91 2.51
N PRO A 338 0.30 -13.79 3.45
CA PRO A 338 0.71 -13.38 4.79
C PRO A 338 2.11 -12.69 4.78
N LEU A 339 2.30 -11.76 3.86
CA LEU A 339 3.53 -11.01 3.61
C LEU A 339 3.46 -9.65 4.30
N GLN A 340 4.40 -9.39 5.21
CA GLN A 340 4.45 -8.15 6.02
C GLN A 340 5.72 -7.32 5.74
N SER A 341 6.26 -7.42 4.53
CA SER A 341 7.44 -6.66 4.11
C SER A 341 7.32 -6.30 2.63
N LEU A 342 7.29 -5.00 2.36
CA LEU A 342 7.21 -4.47 0.99
C LEU A 342 8.55 -4.64 0.26
N ARG A 343 9.69 -4.63 0.97
CA ARG A 343 10.97 -5.04 0.37
C ARG A 343 10.96 -6.49 -0.06
N GLN A 344 10.40 -7.38 0.75
CA GLN A 344 10.27 -8.78 0.36
C GLN A 344 9.30 -8.94 -0.82
N ALA A 345 8.24 -8.12 -0.93
CA ALA A 345 7.41 -8.09 -2.13
C ALA A 345 8.22 -7.65 -3.37
N MET A 346 9.02 -6.58 -3.28
CA MET A 346 9.92 -6.16 -4.37
C MET A 346 10.91 -7.25 -4.76
N GLN A 347 11.52 -7.92 -3.78
CA GLN A 347 12.44 -9.03 -4.01
C GLN A 347 11.75 -10.19 -4.74
N LEU A 348 10.53 -10.54 -4.34
CA LEU A 348 9.74 -11.58 -5.00
C LEU A 348 9.32 -11.17 -6.41
N ALA A 349 8.99 -9.90 -6.65
CA ALA A 349 8.72 -9.38 -7.99
C ALA A 349 9.98 -9.50 -8.89
N CYS A 350 11.16 -9.17 -8.38
CA CYS A 350 12.40 -9.39 -9.14
C CYS A 350 12.64 -10.87 -9.44
N THR A 351 12.34 -11.76 -8.49
CA THR A 351 12.65 -13.20 -8.61
C THR A 351 11.66 -13.94 -9.51
N HIS A 352 10.37 -13.79 -9.25
CA HIS A 352 9.31 -14.49 -9.98
C HIS A 352 8.94 -13.77 -11.27
N PHE A 353 8.79 -12.45 -11.20
CA PHE A 353 8.31 -11.62 -12.31
C PHE A 353 9.45 -10.99 -13.11
N ARG A 354 10.72 -11.23 -12.77
CA ARG A 354 11.88 -10.70 -13.50
C ARG A 354 11.81 -9.18 -13.70
N LEU A 355 11.21 -8.47 -12.75
CA LEU A 355 11.38 -7.02 -12.67
C LEU A 355 12.84 -6.72 -12.35
N THR A 356 13.35 -5.62 -12.88
CA THR A 356 14.63 -5.07 -12.40
C THR A 356 14.43 -4.45 -11.02
N PRO A 357 15.47 -4.33 -10.17
CA PRO A 357 15.36 -3.62 -8.90
C PRO A 357 14.86 -2.18 -9.03
N LEU A 358 15.17 -1.50 -10.14
CA LEU A 358 14.64 -0.17 -10.43
C LEU A 358 13.13 -0.20 -10.70
N GLU A 359 12.65 -1.14 -11.53
CA GLU A 359 11.21 -1.32 -11.78
C GLU A 359 10.46 -1.66 -10.49
N ALA A 360 11.02 -2.54 -9.65
CA ALA A 360 10.40 -2.90 -8.38
C ALA A 360 10.36 -1.71 -7.40
N LEU A 361 11.44 -0.93 -7.29
CA LEU A 361 11.46 0.26 -6.45
C LEU A 361 10.49 1.34 -6.93
N ARG A 362 10.43 1.62 -8.23
CA ARG A 362 9.38 2.51 -8.80
C ARG A 362 7.98 1.93 -8.58
N GLY A 363 7.86 0.61 -8.68
CA GLY A 363 6.64 -0.16 -8.42
C GLY A 363 6.10 0.07 -7.01
N ALA A 364 6.97 0.09 -6.02
CA ALA A 364 6.65 0.30 -4.61
C ALA A 364 6.70 1.78 -4.16
N SER A 365 6.84 2.74 -5.09
CA SER A 365 6.91 4.17 -4.79
C SER A 365 6.01 4.97 -5.74
N GLU A 366 6.56 5.45 -6.86
CA GLU A 366 5.87 6.26 -7.85
C GLU A 366 4.62 5.57 -8.42
N HIS A 367 4.74 4.33 -8.90
CA HIS A 367 3.62 3.63 -9.51
C HIS A 367 2.55 3.23 -8.48
N ALA A 368 2.97 2.83 -7.28
CA ALA A 368 2.06 2.58 -6.17
C ALA A 368 1.34 3.86 -5.71
N ALA A 369 2.00 5.02 -5.70
CA ALA A 369 1.33 6.30 -5.44
C ALA A 369 0.27 6.60 -6.51
N ARG A 370 0.59 6.39 -7.80
CA ARG A 370 -0.36 6.54 -8.91
C ARG A 370 -1.55 5.57 -8.79
N ALA A 371 -1.32 4.33 -8.38
CA ALA A 371 -2.37 3.34 -8.12
C ALA A 371 -3.34 3.72 -6.97
N LEU A 372 -3.03 4.76 -6.21
CA LEU A 372 -3.89 5.36 -5.18
C LEU A 372 -4.41 6.75 -5.55
N GLY A 373 -4.14 7.22 -6.77
CA GLY A 373 -4.51 8.55 -7.24
C GLY A 373 -3.62 9.68 -6.70
N HIS A 374 -2.47 9.35 -6.11
CA HIS A 374 -1.53 10.34 -5.58
C HIS A 374 -0.49 10.75 -6.63
N ARG A 375 -0.19 12.05 -6.68
CA ARG A 375 0.85 12.66 -7.53
C ARG A 375 1.87 13.48 -6.74
N ASP A 376 1.66 13.60 -5.43
CA ASP A 376 2.44 14.40 -4.51
C ASP A 376 3.56 13.61 -3.81
N ARG A 377 3.75 12.33 -4.14
CA ARG A 377 4.71 11.43 -3.47
C ARG A 377 5.21 10.33 -4.39
N GLY A 378 6.11 9.49 -3.88
CA GLY A 378 6.74 8.40 -4.62
C GLY A 378 7.97 8.83 -5.42
N VAL A 379 8.34 10.12 -5.33
CA VAL A 379 9.56 10.74 -5.88
C VAL A 379 10.09 11.76 -4.87
N LEU A 380 11.41 12.01 -4.86
CA LEU A 380 12.02 13.08 -4.08
C LEU A 380 12.16 14.30 -4.98
N LYS A 381 11.24 15.26 -4.82
CA LYS A 381 11.25 16.50 -5.59
C LYS A 381 10.74 17.65 -4.73
N PRO A 382 11.29 18.87 -4.87
CA PRO A 382 10.71 20.03 -4.21
C PRO A 382 9.20 20.17 -4.51
N GLY A 383 8.41 20.42 -3.47
CA GLY A 383 6.95 20.46 -3.51
C GLY A 383 6.25 19.11 -3.32
N ALA A 384 6.95 17.98 -3.44
CA ALA A 384 6.42 16.69 -3.05
C ALA A 384 6.31 16.59 -1.51
N ARG A 385 5.47 15.69 -1.03
CA ARG A 385 5.33 15.37 0.39
C ARG A 385 6.66 14.86 0.94
N ALA A 386 7.03 15.29 2.15
CA ALA A 386 8.21 14.84 2.85
C ALA A 386 8.05 13.42 3.44
N ASP A 387 7.74 12.47 2.55
CA ASP A 387 7.68 11.05 2.80
C ASP A 387 8.95 10.41 2.23
N PHE A 388 9.85 9.94 3.10
CA PHE A 388 11.15 9.39 2.68
C PHE A 388 11.67 8.36 3.67
N VAL A 389 12.57 7.50 3.21
CA VAL A 389 13.23 6.49 4.04
C VAL A 389 14.73 6.63 3.90
N ARG A 390 15.43 6.64 5.03
CA ARG A 390 16.88 6.49 5.09
C ARG A 390 17.23 5.02 5.28
N TRP A 391 18.10 4.52 4.42
CA TRP A 391 18.51 3.12 4.34
C TRP A 391 19.99 2.95 4.65
N THR A 392 20.31 1.90 5.39
CA THR A 392 21.69 1.45 5.65
C THR A 392 22.10 0.45 4.57
N ILE A 393 22.35 0.96 3.36
CA ILE A 393 22.73 0.19 2.15
C ILE A 393 23.84 0.93 1.39
N GLY A 394 24.57 0.23 0.54
CA GLY A 394 25.56 0.80 -0.38
C GLY A 394 24.97 1.25 -1.71
N HIS A 395 23.86 0.66 -2.16
CA HIS A 395 23.16 1.04 -3.40
C HIS A 395 21.66 0.67 -3.36
N PRO A 396 20.74 1.44 -4.01
CA PRO A 396 19.29 1.17 -3.96
C PRO A 396 18.85 -0.23 -4.41
N SER A 397 19.63 -0.89 -5.27
CA SER A 397 19.33 -2.26 -5.71
C SER A 397 19.32 -3.27 -4.57
N GLU A 398 20.02 -2.99 -3.46
CA GLU A 398 20.05 -3.85 -2.28
C GLU A 398 18.67 -4.03 -1.62
N LEU A 399 17.77 -3.06 -1.81
CA LEU A 399 16.39 -3.12 -1.29
C LEU A 399 15.62 -4.33 -1.83
N CYS A 400 15.93 -4.76 -3.05
CA CYS A 400 15.32 -5.89 -3.73
C CYS A 400 16.20 -7.15 -3.74
N TYR A 401 17.38 -7.11 -3.11
CA TYR A 401 18.35 -8.20 -3.12
C TYR A 401 18.31 -9.02 -1.83
N TRP A 402 18.40 -8.35 -0.69
CA TRP A 402 18.47 -9.02 0.62
C TRP A 402 17.12 -9.64 0.99
N LEU A 403 17.13 -10.95 1.30
CA LEU A 403 15.97 -11.69 1.81
C LEU A 403 15.77 -11.40 3.30
N GLY A 404 14.66 -10.77 3.65
CA GLY A 404 14.38 -10.36 5.03
C GLY A 404 15.42 -9.38 5.59
N GLY A 405 15.44 -9.26 6.93
CA GLY A 405 16.29 -8.32 7.65
C GLY A 405 15.75 -6.87 7.67
N ALA A 406 16.41 -6.03 8.45
CA ALA A 406 16.06 -4.61 8.60
C ALA A 406 17.10 -3.74 7.88
N LEU A 407 16.66 -2.97 6.88
CA LEU A 407 17.51 -2.02 6.15
C LEU A 407 17.12 -0.56 6.40
N ALA A 408 15.86 -0.30 6.81
CA ALA A 408 15.38 1.03 7.10
C ALA A 408 15.96 1.54 8.43
N GLY A 409 16.78 2.57 8.36
CA GLY A 409 17.28 3.29 9.53
C GLY A 409 16.21 4.22 10.10
N ASP A 410 15.67 5.10 9.26
CA ASP A 410 14.62 6.06 9.63
C ASP A 410 13.55 6.17 8.55
N VAL A 411 12.29 6.24 8.98
CA VAL A 411 11.13 6.40 8.10
C VAL A 411 10.42 7.69 8.48
N TYR A 412 10.25 8.58 7.51
CA TYR A 412 9.59 9.87 7.69
C TYR A 412 8.31 9.93 6.87
N ALA A 413 7.24 10.42 7.47
CA ALA A 413 5.98 10.73 6.81
C ALA A 413 5.56 12.18 7.12
N GLY A 414 5.41 13.00 6.09
CA GLY A 414 5.16 14.43 6.20
C GLY A 414 6.21 15.15 7.05
N GLY A 415 7.49 14.78 6.91
CA GLY A 415 8.59 15.38 7.66
C GLY A 415 8.69 14.97 9.14
N ARG A 416 7.88 14.00 9.58
CA ARG A 416 7.93 13.46 10.95
C ARG A 416 8.40 12.02 10.94
N ARG A 417 9.30 11.67 11.85
CA ARG A 417 9.78 10.29 12.03
C ARG A 417 8.64 9.40 12.54
N VAL A 418 8.36 8.30 11.85
CA VAL A 418 7.26 7.36 12.15
C VAL A 418 7.72 5.91 12.38
N GLY A 419 8.95 5.57 12.02
CA GLY A 419 9.50 4.22 12.18
C GLY A 419 10.98 4.13 11.80
N GLY A 420 11.50 2.91 11.76
CA GLY A 420 12.92 2.60 11.53
C GLY A 420 13.64 2.08 12.78
N ALA A 421 14.79 1.44 12.59
CA ALA A 421 15.59 0.84 13.66
C ALA A 421 16.58 1.82 14.34
N GLY A 422 16.57 3.09 13.94
CA GLY A 422 17.51 4.13 14.40
C GLY A 422 17.24 4.74 15.78
#